data_AF-U6RTM5-F1
#
_entry.id   AF-U6RTM5-F1
#
_cell.length_a   1.000
_cell.length_b   1.000
_cell.length_c   1.000
_cell.angle_alpha   90.00
_cell.angle_beta   90.00
_cell.angle_gamma   90.00
#
_symmetry.space_group_name_H-M   'P 1'
#
loop_
_entity.id
_entity.type
_entity.pdbx_description
1 polymer ?
#
loop_
_entity_poly.entity_id
_entity_poly.type
_entity_poly.pdbx_seq_one_letter_code
_entity_poly.pdbx_strand_id
1 'polypeptide(L)' 'MNMSEFYSEFLFRYQTDAAPRHISINAYCISEGIEYRNFIKWYRE' A
#
# COMPACT_ATOMS: atom_id res chain seq x y z
N MET A 1 -0.56 -16.55 -1.08
CA MET A 1 -0.23 -15.25 -1.70
C MET A 1 1.22 -14.93 -1.41
N ASN A 2 2.03 -14.65 -2.43
CA ASN A 2 3.40 -14.19 -2.22
C ASN A 2 3.42 -12.69 -1.85
N MET A 3 4.56 -12.19 -1.37
CA MET A 3 4.67 -10.79 -0.93
C MET A 3 4.38 -9.78 -2.05
N SER A 4 4.68 -10.11 -3.30
CA SER A 4 4.44 -9.23 -4.45
C SER A 4 2.96 -9.15 -4.80
N GLU A 5 2.26 -10.28 -4.79
CA GLU A 5 0.81 -10.33 -4.95
C GLU A 5 0.09 -9.55 -3.84
N PHE A 6 0.55 -9.68 -2.58
CA PHE A 6 0.03 -8.92 -1.45
C PHE A 6 0.14 -7.40 -1.67
N TYR A 7 1.34 -6.93 -2.02
CA TYR A 7 1.54 -5.50 -2.23
C TYR A 7 0.85 -4.97 -3.47
N SER A 8 0.66 -5.79 -4.50
CA SER A 8 -0.10 -5.45 -5.69
C SER A 8 -1.58 -5.24 -5.36
N GLU A 9 -2.19 -6.17 -4.61
CA GLU A 9 -3.58 -6.04 -4.15
C GLU A 9 -3.76 -4.84 -3.21
N PHE A 10 -2.81 -4.65 -2.28
CA PHE A 10 -2.81 -3.49 -1.39
C PHE A 10 -2.72 -2.17 -2.16
N LEU A 11 -1.82 -2.06 -3.15
CA LEU A 11 -1.68 -0.87 -3.99
C LEU A 11 -2.96 -0.60 -4.78
N PHE A 12 -3.60 -1.65 -5.30
CA PHE A 12 -4.87 -1.52 -6.01
C PHE A 12 -5.95 -0.91 -5.10
N ARG A 13 -6.16 -1.47 -3.90
CA ARG A 13 -7.12 -0.94 -2.91
C ARG A 13 -6.81 0.51 -2.52
N TYR A 14 -5.53 0.83 -2.32
CA TYR A 14 -5.12 2.21 -2.07
C TYR A 14 -5.56 3.15 -3.19
N GLN A 15 -5.29 2.78 -4.45
CA GLN A 15 -5.60 3.61 -5.62
C GLN A 15 -7.11 3.79 -5.84
N THR A 16 -7.91 2.76 -5.59
CA THR A 16 -9.36 2.80 -5.83
C THR A 16 -10.14 3.47 -4.70
N ASP A 17 -9.75 3.24 -3.44
CA ASP A 17 -10.59 3.61 -2.29
C ASP A 17 -10.01 4.76 -1.47
N ALA A 18 -8.69 4.74 -1.22
CA ALA A 18 -8.04 5.64 -0.27
C ALA A 18 -7.49 6.91 -0.93
N ALA A 19 -6.87 6.79 -2.11
CA ALA A 19 -6.29 7.91 -2.85
C ALA A 19 -7.34 8.97 -3.24
N PRO A 20 -8.54 8.61 -3.73
CA PRO A 20 -9.60 9.60 -4.01
C PRO A 20 -10.11 10.34 -2.78
N ARG A 21 -9.91 9.77 -1.59
CA ARG A 21 -10.25 10.39 -0.30
C ARG A 21 -9.10 11.24 0.26
N HIS A 22 -8.06 11.47 -0.54
CA HIS A 22 -6.85 12.21 -0.17
C HIS A 22 -6.09 11.61 1.02
N ILE A 23 -6.22 10.30 1.26
CA ILE A 23 -5.42 9.59 2.26
C ILE A 23 -4.02 9.37 1.67
N SER A 24 -2.98 9.78 2.39
CA SER A 24 -1.61 9.49 1.95
C SER A 24 -1.30 7.99 2.02
N ILE A 25 -0.51 7.47 1.08
CA ILE A 25 -0.09 6.06 1.08
C ILE A 25 0.56 5.64 2.41
N ASN A 26 1.31 6.53 3.06
CA ASN A 26 1.91 6.26 4.36
C ASN A 26 0.84 6.07 5.46
N ALA A 27 -0.16 6.96 5.51
CA ALA A 27 -1.27 6.82 6.45
C ALA A 27 -2.09 5.54 6.19
N TYR A 28 -2.26 5.17 4.91
CA TYR A 28 -2.96 3.94 4.52
C TYR A 28 -2.17 2.68 4.90
N CYS A 29 -0.84 2.69 4.73
CA CYS A 29 0.03 1.62 5.23
C CYS A 29 -0.16 1.44 6.75
N ILE A 30 -0.15 2.53 7.52
CA ILE A 30 -0.35 2.48 8.98
C ILE A 30 -1.73 1.90 9.34
N SER A 31 -2.80 2.33 8.66
CA SER A 31 -4.16 1.82 8.94
C SER A 31 -4.32 0.33 8.64
N GLU A 32 -3.59 -0.18 7.66
CA GLU A 32 -3.63 -1.60 7.24
C GLU A 32 -2.56 -2.45 7.96
N GLY A 33 -1.81 -1.88 8.91
CA GLY A 33 -0.76 -2.59 9.66
C GLY A 33 0.47 -2.95 8.83
N ILE A 34 0.69 -2.23 7.72
CA ILE A 34 1.81 -2.44 6.81
C ILE A 34 2.92 -1.45 7.14
N GLU A 35 4.13 -1.96 7.31
CA GLU A 35 5.30 -1.09 7.42
C GLU A 35 5.58 -0.39 6.09
N TYR A 36 5.41 0.94 6.07
CA TYR A 36 5.65 1.74 4.87
C TYR A 36 7.03 1.52 4.25
N ARG A 37 8.06 1.24 5.06
CA ARG A 37 9.42 0.95 4.60
C ARG A 37 9.51 -0.30 3.71
N ASN A 38 8.76 -1.35 4.05
CA ASN A 38 8.77 -2.59 3.28
C ASN A 38 7.97 -2.42 1.98
N PHE A 39 6.85 -1.71 2.07
CA PHE A 39 6.04 -1.36 0.89
C PHE A 39 6.84 -0.49 -0.11
N ILE A 40 7.47 0.59 0.35
CA ILE A 40 8.20 1.50 -0.56
C ILE A 40 9.44 0.86 -1.16
N LYS A 41 10.06 -0.11 -0.47
CA LYS A 41 11.15 -0.90 -1.04
C LYS A 41 10.65 -1.73 -2.21
N TRP A 42 9.58 -2.51 -2.01
CA TRP A 42 8.94 -3.27 -3.08
C TRP A 42 8.46 -2.39 -4.25
N TYR A 43 7.86 -1.24 -3.96
CA TYR A 43 7.32 -0.35 -5.00
C TYR A 43 8.40 0.28 -5.90
N ARG A 44 9.64 0.35 -5.43
CA ARG A 44 10.77 0.94 -6.16
C ARG A 44 11.64 -0.09 -6.88
N GLU A 45 11.49 -1.36 -6.53
CA GLU A 45 12.13 -2.49 -7.23
C GLU A 45 11.39 -2.79 -8.53
#